data_AF-A0A8J2GPJ4-F1
#
_entry.id   AF-A0A8J2GPJ4-F1
#
_cell.length_a   1.000
_cell.length_b   1.000
_cell.length_c   1.000
_cell.angle_alpha   90.00
_cell.angle_beta   90.00
_cell.angle_gamma   90.00
#
_symmetry.space_group_name_H-M   'P 1'
#
loop_
_entity.id
_entity.type
_entity.pdbx_description
1 polymer ?
#
loop_
_entity_poly.entity_id
_entity_poly.type
_entity_poly.pdbx_seq_one_letter_code
_entity_poly.pdbx_strand_id
1 'polypeptide(L)'
;MSASGDDSSIDGLSNGFDTMRLQCRISSGVSDEVDVFVMSESGKPVYCYSRREDSITLMGVCVALIHVVDSVHSDTVRHIQTTSGLRITFSHKPPLIICLVFRVNSGVDSSILVNQVNAQIVSILTAKTLKSVFEQRQTFDLKRLLSGSEKLIDTLIDVILNPIDANKCDQQMAKSHKKANQVNAYLT
;
A
#
# COMPACT_ATOMS: atom_id res chain seq x y z
N MET A 1 37.61 -32.12 36.22
CA MET A 1 37.42 -31.21 35.07
C MET A 1 36.03 -31.45 34.54
N SER A 2 35.10 -30.65 35.03
CA SER A 2 33.68 -30.65 34.72
C SER A 2 33.45 -29.87 33.42
N ALA A 3 32.92 -30.53 32.39
CA ALA A 3 32.37 -29.87 31.21
C ALA A 3 30.86 -29.83 31.35
N SER A 4 30.34 -28.65 31.67
CA SER A 4 28.93 -28.27 31.59
C SER A 4 28.54 -28.17 30.11
N GLY A 5 27.72 -29.10 29.65
CA GLY A 5 26.99 -28.96 28.38
C GLY A 5 25.69 -28.21 28.67
N ASP A 6 25.66 -26.94 28.29
CA ASP A 6 24.44 -26.14 28.29
C ASP A 6 23.60 -26.53 27.07
N ASP A 7 22.68 -27.47 27.26
CA ASP A 7 21.57 -27.73 26.35
C ASP A 7 20.56 -26.58 26.52
N SER A 8 20.77 -25.49 25.78
CA SER A 8 19.75 -24.45 25.65
C SER A 8 18.70 -24.91 24.64
N SER A 9 17.61 -25.43 25.20
CA SER A 9 16.40 -25.85 24.51
C SER A 9 15.91 -24.76 23.56
N ILE A 10 15.77 -25.11 22.27
CA ILE A 10 15.02 -24.34 21.28
C ILE A 10 13.53 -24.64 21.52
N ASP A 11 13.02 -24.14 22.64
CA ASP A 11 11.60 -24.14 22.97
C ASP A 11 11.10 -22.70 22.87
N GLY A 12 10.57 -22.33 21.71
CA GLY A 12 10.12 -20.96 21.48
C GLY A 12 9.62 -20.62 20.08
N LEU A 13 9.13 -21.59 19.31
CA LEU A 13 8.26 -21.34 18.16
C LEU A 13 6.79 -21.51 18.60
N SER A 14 6.40 -20.90 19.72
CA SER A 14 4.98 -20.68 19.98
C SER A 14 4.51 -19.50 19.12
N ASN A 15 3.65 -19.82 18.16
CA ASN A 15 2.77 -18.91 17.41
C ASN A 15 3.40 -17.57 16.96
N GLY A 16 4.08 -17.58 15.82
CA GLY A 16 4.55 -16.36 15.13
C GLY A 16 3.45 -15.35 14.74
N PHE A 17 2.20 -15.62 15.09
CA PHE A 17 1.07 -14.68 14.99
C PHE A 17 0.95 -13.74 16.21
N ASP A 18 1.41 -14.14 17.40
CA ASP A 18 1.19 -13.36 18.64
C ASP A 18 2.08 -12.10 18.72
N THR A 19 3.25 -12.12 18.08
CA THR A 19 4.18 -10.97 18.08
C THR A 19 3.72 -9.82 17.17
N MET A 20 2.68 -10.03 16.35
CA MET A 20 2.17 -9.01 15.43
C MET A 20 1.06 -8.13 16.02
N ARG A 21 0.89 -8.11 17.35
CA ARG A 21 0.17 -7.04 18.05
C ARG A 21 1.06 -5.79 18.17
N LEU A 22 1.48 -5.22 17.04
CA LEU A 22 1.87 -3.80 17.02
C LEU A 22 0.58 -3.00 17.18
N GLN A 23 0.23 -2.78 18.43
CA GLN A 23 -0.99 -2.10 18.86
C GLN A 23 -0.88 -0.63 18.50
N CYS A 24 -1.34 -0.27 17.30
CA CYS A 24 -1.55 1.12 16.94
C CYS A 24 -2.82 1.63 17.62
N ARG A 25 -2.66 2.27 18.78
CA ARG A 25 -3.64 3.21 19.34
C ARG A 25 -3.34 4.58 18.73
N ILE A 26 -4.24 5.17 17.93
CA ILE A 26 -4.61 6.61 17.96
C ILE A 26 -6.02 6.83 17.36
N SER A 27 -6.80 7.61 18.13
CA SER A 27 -7.94 8.53 17.87
C SER A 27 -9.17 8.12 17.07
N SER A 28 -10.31 8.38 17.73
CA SER A 28 -11.69 8.45 17.28
C SER A 28 -11.86 9.35 16.05
N GLY A 29 -12.43 8.78 14.99
CA GLY A 29 -12.78 9.47 13.75
C GLY A 29 -12.68 8.52 12.54
N VAL A 30 -13.84 8.04 12.06
CA VAL A 30 -14.04 7.23 10.82
C VAL A 30 -13.53 5.77 10.81
N SER A 31 -12.55 5.38 11.62
CA SER A 31 -11.84 4.08 11.48
C SER A 31 -12.33 2.89 12.34
N ASP A 32 -13.63 2.58 12.34
CA ASP A 32 -14.15 1.35 13.00
C ASP A 32 -14.60 0.25 12.00
N GLU A 33 -14.57 0.49 10.69
CA GLU A 33 -15.07 -0.45 9.68
C GLU A 33 -14.09 -0.78 8.54
N VAL A 34 -12.78 -0.64 8.77
CA VAL A 34 -11.76 -1.05 7.77
C VAL A 34 -10.78 -2.03 8.38
N ASP A 35 -10.66 -3.19 7.76
CA ASP A 35 -9.58 -4.14 8.02
C ASP A 35 -8.58 -4.14 6.86
N VAL A 36 -7.29 -4.22 7.20
CA VAL A 36 -6.18 -4.32 6.24
C VAL A 36 -5.38 -5.57 6.57
N PHE A 37 -5.35 -6.52 5.63
CA PHE A 37 -4.51 -7.70 5.71
C PHE A 37 -3.42 -7.62 4.65
N VAL A 38 -2.17 -7.79 5.06
CA VAL A 38 -1.03 -7.89 4.15
C VAL A 38 -0.43 -9.27 4.32
N MET A 39 -0.23 -9.96 3.21
CA MET A 39 0.36 -11.29 3.16
C MET A 39 1.34 -11.39 2.00
N SER A 40 2.23 -12.38 2.04
CA SER A 40 3.02 -12.76 0.87
C SER A 40 2.12 -13.44 -0.19
N GLU A 41 2.62 -13.57 -1.42
CA GLU A 41 1.97 -14.38 -2.46
C GLU A 41 1.85 -15.87 -2.08
N SER A 42 2.60 -16.35 -1.09
CA SER A 42 2.44 -17.69 -0.51
C SER A 42 1.39 -17.77 0.61
N GLY A 43 0.66 -16.68 0.87
CA GLY A 43 -0.36 -16.59 1.92
C GLY A 43 0.18 -16.42 3.34
N LYS A 44 1.48 -16.16 3.51
CA LYS A 44 2.05 -15.92 4.85
C LYS A 44 1.68 -14.51 5.34
N PRO A 45 1.20 -14.35 6.57
CA PRO A 45 0.88 -13.02 7.11
C PRO A 45 2.13 -12.14 7.21
N VAL A 46 1.99 -10.87 6.84
CA VAL A 46 3.03 -9.84 6.94
C VAL A 46 2.58 -8.69 7.84
N TYR A 47 1.31 -8.28 7.74
CA TYR A 47 0.71 -7.23 8.56
C TYR A 47 -0.80 -7.39 8.67
N CYS A 48 -1.39 -6.95 9.78
CA CYS A 48 -2.81 -7.07 10.08
C CYS A 48 -3.23 -5.84 10.90
N TYR A 49 -4.06 -5.02 10.30
CA TYR A 49 -4.81 -3.98 10.99
C TYR A 49 -6.27 -4.43 11.02
N SER A 50 -6.75 -4.85 12.18
CA SER A 50 -8.14 -5.21 12.38
C SER A 50 -8.51 -5.06 13.84
N ARG A 51 -9.74 -4.65 14.11
CA ARG A 51 -10.33 -4.67 15.46
C ARG A 51 -11.15 -5.95 15.70
N ARG A 52 -11.27 -6.81 14.69
CA ARG A 52 -12.07 -8.02 14.75
C ARG A 52 -11.31 -9.16 15.42
N GLU A 53 -12.03 -9.93 16.23
CA GLU A 53 -11.49 -11.15 16.86
C GLU A 53 -11.28 -12.28 15.86
N ASP A 54 -12.07 -12.32 14.78
CA ASP A 54 -12.02 -13.34 13.71
C ASP A 54 -11.07 -12.95 12.55
N SER A 55 -10.21 -11.95 12.74
CA SER A 55 -9.29 -11.44 11.71
C SER A 55 -8.37 -12.51 11.12
N ILE A 56 -7.86 -13.42 11.95
CA ILE A 56 -7.01 -14.54 11.51
C ILE A 56 -7.82 -15.49 10.60
N THR A 57 -9.04 -15.84 11.01
CA THR A 57 -9.93 -16.70 10.23
C THR A 57 -10.30 -16.05 8.90
N LEU A 58 -10.66 -14.76 8.91
CA LEU A 58 -11.00 -14.00 7.71
C LEU A 58 -9.81 -13.92 6.74
N MET A 59 -8.60 -13.68 7.24
CA MET A 59 -7.39 -13.68 6.43
C MET A 59 -7.14 -15.07 5.80
N GLY A 60 -7.37 -16.16 6.52
CA GLY A 60 -7.29 -17.51 5.98
C GLY A 60 -8.30 -17.77 4.86
N VAL A 61 -9.52 -17.25 4.99
CA VAL A 61 -10.53 -17.29 3.92
C VAL A 61 -10.07 -16.49 2.70
N CYS A 62 -9.52 -15.28 2.90
CA CYS A 62 -8.98 -14.47 1.80
C CYS A 62 -7.89 -15.23 1.03
N VAL A 63 -6.93 -15.86 1.73
CA VAL A 63 -5.87 -16.68 1.12
C VAL A 63 -6.45 -17.81 0.28
N ALA A 64 -7.43 -18.54 0.83
CA ALA A 64 -8.07 -19.64 0.11
C ALA A 64 -8.78 -19.15 -1.16
N LEU A 65 -9.49 -18.02 -1.09
CA LEU A 65 -10.19 -17.44 -2.24
C LEU A 65 -9.22 -17.00 -3.35
N ILE A 66 -8.13 -16.31 -2.98
CA ILE A 66 -7.08 -15.91 -3.93
C ILE A 66 -6.55 -17.15 -4.66
N HIS A 67 -6.11 -18.16 -3.92
CA HIS A 67 -5.50 -19.34 -4.51
C HIS A 67 -6.48 -20.16 -5.36
N VAL A 68 -7.75 -20.25 -4.97
CA VAL A 68 -8.76 -20.94 -5.79
C VAL A 68 -8.93 -20.24 -7.14
N VAL A 69 -9.05 -18.90 -7.14
CA VAL A 69 -9.24 -18.16 -8.39
C VAL A 69 -7.99 -18.19 -9.27
N ASP A 70 -6.81 -17.96 -8.68
CA ASP A 70 -5.54 -17.96 -9.39
C ASP A 70 -5.22 -19.33 -10.00
N SER A 71 -5.46 -20.43 -9.27
CA SER A 71 -5.06 -21.77 -9.72
C SER A 71 -6.10 -22.49 -10.57
N VAL A 72 -7.39 -22.36 -10.24
CA VAL A 72 -8.47 -23.11 -10.91
C VAL A 72 -8.98 -22.37 -12.14
N HIS A 73 -9.03 -21.04 -12.07
CA HIS A 73 -9.61 -20.22 -13.12
C HIS A 73 -8.56 -19.47 -13.95
N SER A 74 -7.28 -19.51 -13.55
CA SER A 74 -6.19 -18.76 -14.21
C SER A 74 -6.55 -17.28 -14.40
N ASP A 75 -7.26 -16.73 -13.41
CA ASP A 75 -7.72 -15.34 -13.33
C ASP A 75 -7.34 -14.79 -11.95
N THR A 76 -7.49 -13.48 -11.75
CA THR A 76 -7.15 -12.83 -10.48
C THR A 76 -8.39 -12.21 -9.84
N VAL A 77 -8.67 -12.62 -8.60
CA VAL A 77 -9.74 -12.01 -7.82
C VAL A 77 -9.40 -10.54 -7.53
N ARG A 78 -10.28 -9.61 -7.91
CA ARG A 78 -10.07 -8.17 -7.66
C ARG A 78 -10.88 -7.67 -6.47
N HIS A 79 -12.14 -8.06 -6.38
CA HIS A 79 -12.98 -7.76 -5.23
C HIS A 79 -14.17 -8.71 -5.14
N ILE A 80 -14.71 -8.82 -3.93
CA ILE A 80 -15.99 -9.45 -3.63
C ILE A 80 -16.85 -8.38 -2.95
N GLN A 81 -18.10 -8.25 -3.36
CA GLN A 81 -19.04 -7.33 -2.75
C GLN A 81 -20.33 -8.06 -2.40
N THR A 82 -20.81 -7.86 -1.17
CA THR A 82 -22.09 -8.37 -0.70
C THR A 82 -23.22 -7.40 -1.01
N THR A 83 -24.45 -7.89 -1.06
CA THR A 83 -25.66 -7.06 -1.18
C THR A 83 -25.83 -6.09 0.00
N SER A 84 -25.28 -6.42 1.17
CA SER A 84 -25.26 -5.54 2.35
C SER A 84 -24.25 -4.38 2.27
N GLY A 85 -23.47 -4.31 1.18
CA GLY A 85 -22.51 -3.23 0.94
C GLY A 85 -21.12 -3.46 1.56
N LEU A 86 -20.83 -4.65 2.08
CA LEU A 86 -19.48 -5.04 2.48
C LEU A 86 -18.67 -5.36 1.22
N ARG A 87 -17.44 -4.86 1.14
CA ARG A 87 -16.52 -5.12 0.04
C ARG A 87 -15.18 -5.59 0.56
N ILE A 88 -14.69 -6.67 -0.04
CA ILE A 88 -13.32 -7.15 0.13
C ILE A 88 -12.59 -6.88 -1.18
N THR A 89 -11.52 -6.08 -1.18
CA THR A 89 -10.68 -5.87 -2.36
C THR A 89 -9.36 -6.59 -2.19
N PHE A 90 -8.90 -7.26 -3.24
CA PHE A 90 -7.64 -8.00 -3.28
C PHE A 90 -6.71 -7.30 -4.26
N SER A 91 -5.56 -6.85 -3.78
CA SER A 91 -4.59 -6.11 -4.59
C SER A 91 -3.25 -6.82 -4.60
N HIS A 92 -2.89 -7.40 -5.74
CA HIS A 92 -1.58 -7.99 -5.97
C HIS A 92 -0.55 -6.88 -6.17
N LYS A 93 0.39 -6.80 -5.22
CA LYS A 93 1.54 -5.88 -5.19
C LYS A 93 2.80 -6.71 -4.96
N PRO A 94 3.24 -7.53 -5.94
CA PRO A 94 4.29 -8.52 -5.71
C PRO A 94 5.53 -7.92 -5.04
N PRO A 95 6.08 -8.58 -3.99
CA PRO A 95 5.76 -9.94 -3.52
C PRO A 95 4.62 -10.04 -2.49
N LEU A 96 3.79 -8.98 -2.37
CA LEU A 96 2.71 -8.87 -1.39
C LEU A 96 1.33 -8.94 -2.04
N ILE A 97 0.36 -9.40 -1.27
CA ILE A 97 -1.06 -9.24 -1.55
C ILE A 97 -1.67 -8.44 -0.41
N ILE A 98 -2.38 -7.37 -0.75
CA ILE A 98 -3.05 -6.49 0.21
C ILE A 98 -4.56 -6.68 0.06
N CYS A 99 -5.21 -7.15 1.12
CA CYS A 99 -6.65 -7.28 1.20
C CYS A 99 -7.22 -6.15 2.06
N LEU A 100 -8.24 -5.45 1.57
CA LEU A 100 -9.01 -4.49 2.35
C LEU A 100 -10.43 -4.97 2.52
N VAL A 101 -10.96 -4.90 3.73
CA VAL A 101 -12.36 -5.19 4.05
C VAL A 101 -13.00 -3.90 4.55
N PHE A 102 -14.01 -3.40 3.86
CA PHE A 102 -14.66 -2.13 4.19
C PHE A 102 -16.08 -2.05 3.63
N ARG A 103 -16.89 -1.09 4.12
CA ARG A 103 -18.19 -0.78 3.50
C ARG A 103 -18.04 0.18 2.33
N VAL A 104 -18.74 -0.06 1.22
CA VAL A 104 -18.63 0.75 -0.01
C VAL A 104 -18.97 2.24 0.21
N ASN A 105 -19.81 2.56 1.18
CA ASN A 105 -20.21 3.93 1.54
C ASN A 105 -19.38 4.56 2.67
N SER A 106 -18.28 3.94 3.09
CA SER A 106 -17.40 4.45 4.15
C SER A 106 -16.53 5.65 3.72
N GLY A 107 -16.52 5.99 2.43
CA GLY A 107 -15.63 7.02 1.88
C GLY A 107 -14.17 6.58 1.71
N VAL A 108 -13.88 5.30 1.96
CA VAL A 108 -12.55 4.72 1.79
C VAL A 108 -12.22 4.59 0.30
N ASP A 109 -11.14 5.25 -0.12
CA ASP A 109 -10.50 4.99 -1.41
C ASP A 109 -9.52 3.82 -1.24
N SER A 110 -9.93 2.64 -1.70
CA SER A 110 -9.13 1.42 -1.61
C SER A 110 -7.81 1.52 -2.37
N SER A 111 -7.77 2.25 -3.49
CA SER A 111 -6.56 2.38 -4.31
C SER A 111 -5.52 3.21 -3.57
N ILE A 112 -5.93 4.36 -3.01
CA ILE A 112 -5.06 5.21 -2.21
C ILE A 112 -4.53 4.42 -1.01
N LEU A 113 -5.39 3.76 -0.24
CA LEU A 113 -4.98 3.04 0.96
C LEU A 113 -4.01 1.88 0.63
N VAL A 114 -4.31 1.06 -0.38
CA VAL A 114 -3.42 -0.02 -0.84
C VAL A 114 -2.06 0.53 -1.25
N ASN A 115 -2.03 1.62 -2.04
CA ASN A 115 -0.77 2.20 -2.52
C ASN A 115 0.06 2.78 -1.38
N GLN A 116 -0.57 3.44 -0.41
CA GLN A 116 0.12 3.99 0.75
C GLN A 116 0.68 2.89 1.66
N VAL A 117 -0.10 1.83 1.94
CA VAL A 117 0.38 0.69 2.73
C VAL A 117 1.57 0.01 2.04
N ASN A 118 1.47 -0.24 0.73
CA ASN A 118 2.56 -0.83 -0.03
C ASN A 118 3.82 0.05 -0.01
N ALA A 119 3.67 1.34 -0.30
CA ALA A 119 4.78 2.30 -0.28
C ALA A 119 5.45 2.37 1.09
N GLN A 120 4.66 2.35 2.17
CA GLN A 120 5.18 2.38 3.54
C GLN A 120 6.00 1.13 3.86
N ILE A 121 5.51 -0.05 3.50
CA ILE A 121 6.24 -1.32 3.72
C ILE A 121 7.55 -1.30 2.94
N VAL A 122 7.50 -0.96 1.64
CA VAL A 122 8.70 -0.87 0.79
C VAL A 122 9.69 0.13 1.39
N SER A 123 9.24 1.33 1.78
CA SER A 123 10.11 2.34 2.37
C SER A 123 10.81 1.85 3.65
N ILE A 124 10.10 1.16 4.55
CA ILE A 124 10.68 0.64 5.80
C ILE A 124 11.75 -0.43 5.49
N LEU A 125 11.45 -1.35 4.58
CA LEU A 125 12.38 -2.42 4.22
C LEU A 125 13.61 -1.85 3.50
N THR A 126 13.40 -1.00 2.49
CA THR A 126 14.48 -0.38 1.72
C THR A 126 15.38 0.49 2.59
N ALA A 127 14.84 1.28 3.52
CA ALA A 127 15.65 2.10 4.42
C ALA A 127 16.61 1.25 5.27
N LYS A 128 16.14 0.12 5.80
CA LYS A 128 16.97 -0.83 6.56
C LYS A 128 18.05 -1.46 5.69
N THR A 129 17.67 -1.93 4.50
CA THR A 129 18.62 -2.51 3.54
C THR A 129 19.68 -1.51 3.13
N LEU A 130 19.29 -0.26 2.83
CA LEU A 130 20.22 0.78 2.41
C LEU A 130 21.24 1.09 3.49
N LYS A 131 20.79 1.22 4.74
CA LYS A 131 21.68 1.42 5.88
C LYS A 131 22.70 0.27 6.00
N SER A 132 22.24 -0.97 5.92
CA SER A 132 23.11 -2.15 6.01
C SER A 132 24.14 -2.21 4.86
N VAL A 133 23.75 -1.82 3.65
CA VAL A 133 24.68 -1.75 2.50
C VAL A 133 25.81 -0.75 2.77
N PHE A 134 25.51 0.43 3.31
CA PHE A 134 26.52 1.43 3.63
C PHE A 134 27.43 1.03 4.80
N GLU A 135 26.88 0.33 5.79
CA GLU A 135 27.67 -0.24 6.90
C GLU A 135 28.69 -1.27 6.37
N GLN A 136 28.31 -2.07 5.37
CA GLN A 136 29.20 -3.07 4.76
C GLN A 136 30.14 -2.49 3.69
N ARG A 137 29.69 -1.47 2.93
CA ARG A 137 30.41 -0.86 1.82
C ARG A 137 30.22 0.67 1.84
N GLN A 138 31.09 1.35 2.58
CA GLN A 138 30.99 2.81 2.75
C GLN A 138 31.15 3.60 1.44
N THR A 139 31.82 3.03 0.43
CA THR A 139 32.03 3.65 -0.89
C THR A 139 30.96 3.28 -1.92
N PHE A 140 29.83 2.71 -1.48
CA PHE A 140 28.73 2.38 -2.37
C PHE A 140 28.12 3.64 -3.02
N ASP A 141 28.09 3.69 -4.35
CA ASP A 141 27.53 4.81 -5.10
C ASP A 141 26.01 4.65 -5.31
N LEU A 142 25.22 5.41 -4.53
CA LEU A 142 23.76 5.43 -4.61
C LEU A 142 23.22 5.96 -5.93
N LYS A 143 23.96 6.83 -6.61
CA LYS A 143 23.50 7.44 -7.87
C LYS A 143 23.16 6.34 -8.88
N ARG A 144 23.90 5.23 -8.85
CA ARG A 144 23.65 4.07 -9.70
C ARG A 144 22.30 3.40 -9.47
N LEU A 145 21.74 3.47 -8.25
CA LEU A 145 20.40 2.95 -7.96
C LEU A 145 19.29 3.91 -8.42
N LEU A 146 19.61 5.20 -8.59
CA LEU A 146 18.69 6.23 -9.06
C LEU A 146 18.75 6.44 -10.58
N SER A 147 19.74 5.85 -11.26
CA SER A 147 19.88 5.92 -12.71
C SER A 147 18.60 5.54 -13.45
N GLY A 148 18.09 6.46 -14.26
CA GLY A 148 16.85 6.32 -15.02
C GLY A 148 15.58 6.80 -14.30
N SER A 149 15.68 7.18 -13.02
CA SER A 149 14.57 7.69 -12.21
C SER A 149 14.71 9.16 -11.82
N GLU A 150 15.78 9.83 -12.24
CA GLU A 150 16.10 11.22 -11.86
C GLU A 150 14.96 12.17 -12.25
N LYS A 151 14.39 11.98 -13.45
CA LYS A 151 13.25 12.77 -13.93
C LYS A 151 12.01 12.67 -13.04
N LEU A 152 11.83 11.56 -12.33
CA LEU A 152 10.71 11.42 -11.39
C LEU A 152 10.91 12.32 -10.18
N ILE A 153 12.15 12.43 -9.70
CA ILE A 153 12.53 13.33 -8.61
C ILE A 153 12.37 14.78 -9.07
N ASP A 154 12.85 15.11 -10.27
CA ASP A 154 12.71 16.44 -10.86
C ASP A 154 11.22 16.82 -10.99
N THR A 155 10.40 15.91 -11.53
CA THR A 155 8.95 16.13 -11.67
C THR A 155 8.27 16.31 -10.32
N LEU A 156 8.65 15.52 -9.30
CA LEU A 156 8.12 15.66 -7.95
C LEU A 156 8.46 17.04 -7.36
N ILE A 157 9.72 17.48 -7.51
CA ILE A 157 10.17 18.80 -7.07
C ILE A 157 9.39 19.90 -7.80
N ASP A 158 9.25 19.79 -9.12
CA ASP A 158 8.51 20.76 -9.94
C ASP A 158 7.04 20.88 -9.52
N VAL A 159 6.37 19.76 -9.23
CA VAL A 159 4.98 19.76 -8.75
C VAL A 159 4.85 20.41 -7.37
N ILE A 160 5.84 20.21 -6.48
CA ILE A 160 5.83 20.81 -5.14
C ILE A 160 6.14 22.32 -5.20
N LEU A 161 7.10 22.74 -6.03
CA LEU A 161 7.53 24.13 -6.15
C LEU A 161 6.61 24.98 -7.03
N ASN A 162 5.98 24.35 -8.03
CA ASN A 162 4.98 24.96 -8.90
C ASN A 162 3.66 24.20 -8.72
N PRO A 163 3.01 24.34 -7.54
CA PRO A 163 1.72 23.71 -7.32
C PRO A 163 0.77 24.11 -8.45
N ILE A 164 -0.04 23.17 -8.90
CA ILE A 164 -1.01 23.41 -9.97
C ILE A 164 -1.95 24.53 -9.49
N ASP A 165 -1.71 25.75 -9.97
CA ASP A 165 -2.61 26.88 -9.73
C ASP A 165 -3.96 26.53 -10.37
N ALA A 166 -4.97 26.22 -9.56
CA ALA A 166 -6.34 26.03 -10.05
C ALA A 166 -6.81 27.23 -10.90
N ASN A 167 -6.28 28.42 -10.60
CA ASN A 167 -6.50 29.66 -11.35
C ASN A 167 -5.97 29.63 -12.80
N LYS A 168 -4.96 28.80 -13.13
CA LYS A 168 -4.44 28.69 -14.52
C LYS A 168 -5.45 28.01 -15.45
N CYS A 169 -6.22 27.04 -14.95
CA CYS A 169 -7.24 26.32 -15.74
C CYS A 169 -8.41 27.26 -16.07
N ASP A 170 -8.88 28.03 -15.08
CA ASP A 170 -9.94 29.04 -15.27
C ASP A 170 -9.49 30.16 -16.20
N GLN A 171 -8.23 30.59 -16.11
CA GLN A 171 -7.66 31.58 -17.02
C GLN A 171 -7.53 31.06 -18.46
N GLN A 172 -7.24 29.76 -18.66
CA GLN A 172 -7.18 29.14 -20.00
C GLN A 172 -8.58 29.04 -20.63
N MET A 173 -9.60 28.67 -19.85
CA MET A 173 -10.99 28.65 -20.30
C MET A 173 -11.52 30.07 -20.63
N ALA A 174 -11.22 31.06 -19.79
CA ALA A 174 -11.61 32.45 -20.02
C ALA A 174 -10.93 33.07 -21.25
N LYS A 175 -9.67 32.70 -21.54
CA LYS A 175 -8.96 33.11 -22.76
C LYS A 175 -9.56 32.47 -24.03
N SER A 176 -9.98 31.21 -23.97
CA SER A 176 -10.70 30.54 -25.08
C SER A 176 -12.05 31.20 -25.39
N HIS A 177 -12.85 31.53 -24.37
CA HIS A 177 -14.13 32.22 -24.57
C HIS A 177 -13.97 33.64 -25.14
N LYS A 178 -12.96 34.41 -24.70
CA LYS A 178 -12.67 35.72 -25.30
C LYS A 178 -12.23 35.61 -26.76
N LYS A 179 -11.44 34.59 -27.10
CA LYS A 179 -11.01 34.35 -28.48
C LYS A 179 -12.18 33.97 -29.40
N ALA A 180 -13.13 33.17 -28.91
CA ALA A 180 -14.34 32.83 -29.67
C ALA A 180 -15.24 34.04 -29.95
N ASN A 181 -15.42 34.94 -28.97
CA ASN A 181 -16.20 36.17 -29.17
C ASN A 181 -15.49 37.21 -30.06
N GLN A 182 -14.16 37.25 -30.03
CA GLN A 182 -13.39 38.16 -30.89
C GLN A 182 -13.47 37.76 -32.37
N VAL A 183 -13.56 36.46 -32.68
CA VAL A 183 -13.71 35.98 -34.07
C VAL A 183 -15.09 36.33 -34.64
N ASN A 184 -16.16 36.29 -33.84
CA ASN A 184 -17.51 36.68 -34.29
C ASN A 184 -17.67 38.20 -34.54
N ALA A 185 -16.84 39.03 -33.91
CA ALA A 185 -16.89 40.49 -34.08
C ALA A 185 -16.32 40.99 -35.43
N TYR A 186 -15.68 40.13 -36.22
CA TYR A 186 -15.15 40.47 -37.55
C TYR A 186 -16.01 39.91 -38.71
N LEU A 187 -17.15 39.29 -38.40
CA LEU A 187 -18.07 38.67 -39.37
C LEU A 187 -19.45 39.37 -39.44
N THR A 188 -19.58 40.57 -38.86
CA THR A 188 -20.76 41.44 -38.97
C THR A 188 -20.37 42.76 -39.62
#